data_AF-A0AAW0G466-F1
#
_entry.id   AF-A0AAW0G466-F1
#
_cell.length_a   1.000
_cell.length_b   1.000
_cell.length_c   1.000
_cell.angle_alpha   90.00
_cell.angle_beta   90.00
_cell.angle_gamma   90.00
#
_symmetry.space_group_name_H-M   'P 1'
#
loop_
_entity.id
_entity.type
_entity.pdbx_description
1 polymer ?
#
loop_
_entity_poly.entity_id
_entity_poly.type
_entity_poly.pdbx_seq_one_letter_code
_entity_poly.pdbx_strand_id
1 'polypeptide(L)'
;MPRIPKFTPGPSRLSRILQNLTRGHRPVIAQLKTLKLTLAARNDHWGARHFIAEELPRIRYANPEAEIEVNKVPKSPGDNLKPEMVVEMRNGEKHTFNLSDKHSTSILTDLMDKFGGSPWARWKHQRGEAGLPLIEPPVPVPTKLEIKAEALGPKIKKVPGLAKKLAGKTKTPKKSKSEDKGGMDYDSLFDPKKTGAAAVLP
;
A
#
# COMPACT_ATOMS: atom_id res chain seq x y z
N MET A 1 43.98 19.02 31.78
CA MET A 1 43.93 18.95 30.30
C MET A 1 42.57 18.39 29.88
N PRO A 2 41.77 19.10 29.07
CA PRO A 2 40.49 18.59 28.57
C PRO A 2 40.74 17.43 27.58
N ARG A 3 40.02 16.31 27.76
CA ARG A 3 40.10 15.15 26.86
C ARG A 3 39.16 15.37 25.66
N ILE A 4 39.69 15.32 24.44
CA ILE A 4 38.88 15.34 23.22
C ILE A 4 38.08 14.04 23.16
N PRO A 5 36.74 14.08 23.10
CA PRO A 5 35.93 12.87 22.99
C PRO A 5 36.21 12.20 21.63
N LYS A 6 36.47 10.89 21.65
CA LYS A 6 36.67 10.10 20.43
C LYS A 6 35.36 10.05 19.65
N PHE A 7 35.38 10.45 18.38
CA PHE A 7 34.22 10.37 17.48
C PHE A 7 33.81 8.91 17.28
N THR A 8 32.63 8.54 17.77
CA THR A 8 32.01 7.25 17.45
C THR A 8 31.24 7.41 16.14
N PRO A 9 31.69 6.83 15.01
CA PRO A 9 30.94 6.91 13.77
C PRO A 9 29.55 6.28 13.97
N GLY A 10 28.53 6.90 13.38
CA GLY A 10 27.17 6.38 13.40
C GLY A 10 27.07 4.99 12.72
N PRO A 11 25.92 4.31 12.84
CA PRO A 11 25.74 2.97 12.30
C PRO A 11 26.04 2.94 10.80
N SER A 12 26.89 1.98 10.40
CA SER A 12 27.31 1.80 9.01
C SER A 12 26.12 1.50 8.10
N ARG A 13 26.25 1.81 6.81
CA ARG A 13 25.20 1.52 5.81
C ARG A 13 24.85 0.03 5.77
N LEU A 14 25.86 -0.84 5.87
CA LEU A 14 25.68 -2.29 5.92
C LEU A 14 24.89 -2.70 7.17
N SER A 15 25.21 -2.13 8.34
CA SER A 15 24.46 -2.39 9.57
C SER A 15 22.97 -2.06 9.42
N ARG A 16 22.63 -0.95 8.75
CA ARG A 16 21.23 -0.57 8.50
C ARG A 16 20.53 -1.54 7.55
N ILE A 17 21.22 -1.99 6.50
CA ILE A 17 20.67 -2.97 5.56
C ILE A 17 20.42 -4.29 6.26
N LEU A 18 21.37 -4.79 7.06
CA LEU A 18 21.20 -6.01 7.83
C LEU A 18 20.05 -5.89 8.83
N GLN A 19 19.96 -4.77 9.57
CA GLN A 19 18.84 -4.52 10.47
C GLN A 19 17.49 -4.60 9.75
N ASN A 20 17.39 -4.07 8.52
CA ASN A 20 16.18 -4.18 7.72
C ASN A 20 15.91 -5.62 7.24
N LEU A 21 16.94 -6.33 6.77
CA LEU A 21 16.82 -7.72 6.29
C LEU A 21 16.44 -8.69 7.41
N THR A 22 16.92 -8.44 8.63
CA THR A 22 16.65 -9.26 9.82
C THR A 22 15.54 -8.70 10.71
N ARG A 23 14.80 -7.68 10.24
CA ARG A 23 13.68 -7.12 11.02
C ARG A 23 12.57 -8.17 11.17
N GLY A 24 11.98 -8.27 12.35
CA GLY A 24 10.83 -9.15 12.62
C GLY A 24 11.11 -10.64 12.38
N HIS A 25 10.08 -11.39 11.95
CA HIS A 25 10.28 -12.78 11.57
C HIS A 25 11.07 -12.87 10.25
N ARG A 26 11.83 -13.95 10.10
CA ARG A 26 12.45 -14.30 8.81
C ARG A 26 11.40 -14.98 7.93
N PRO A 27 11.10 -14.47 6.73
CA PRO A 27 10.12 -15.08 5.84
C PRO A 27 10.71 -16.31 5.14
N VAL A 28 10.89 -17.39 5.90
CA VAL A 28 11.37 -18.67 5.36
C VAL A 28 10.19 -19.41 4.75
N ILE A 29 10.32 -19.76 3.47
CA ILE A 29 9.30 -20.48 2.70
C ILE A 29 9.89 -21.82 2.30
N ALA A 30 9.36 -22.90 2.87
CA ALA A 30 9.85 -24.23 2.57
C ALA A 30 9.56 -24.58 1.11
N GLN A 31 10.53 -25.16 0.40
CA GLN A 31 10.36 -25.65 -0.97
C GLN A 31 9.99 -24.58 -2.02
N LEU A 32 10.27 -23.30 -1.77
CA LEU A 32 10.13 -22.28 -2.81
C LEU A 32 11.12 -22.54 -3.94
N LYS A 33 10.61 -22.63 -5.18
CA LYS A 33 11.44 -22.77 -6.38
C LYS A 33 11.54 -21.44 -7.11
N THR A 34 10.39 -20.87 -7.47
CA THR A 34 10.35 -19.61 -8.23
C THR A 34 9.25 -18.70 -7.71
N LEU A 35 9.53 -17.41 -7.57
CA LEU A 35 8.56 -16.37 -7.26
C LEU A 35 8.58 -15.34 -8.39
N LYS A 36 7.50 -15.25 -9.15
CA LYS A 36 7.34 -14.31 -10.26
C LYS A 36 6.33 -13.25 -9.90
N LEU A 37 6.73 -11.98 -10.00
CA LEU A 37 5.87 -10.85 -9.72
C LEU A 37 5.69 -10.02 -10.98
N THR A 38 4.44 -9.83 -11.41
CA THR A 38 4.08 -8.98 -12.56
C THR A 38 3.33 -7.76 -12.06
N LEU A 39 3.78 -6.56 -12.46
CA LEU A 39 3.11 -5.31 -12.12
C LEU A 39 3.37 -4.22 -13.16
N ALA A 40 2.59 -3.15 -13.09
CA ALA A 40 2.79 -1.97 -13.90
C ALA A 40 4.06 -1.19 -13.49
N ALA A 41 4.83 -0.76 -14.47
CA ALA A 41 6.07 0.00 -14.26
C ALA A 41 5.82 1.37 -13.63
N ARG A 42 4.70 2.05 -13.93
CA ARG A 42 4.36 3.39 -13.41
C ARG A 42 2.93 3.44 -12.85
N ASN A 43 2.77 4.29 -11.83
CA ASN A 43 1.53 4.78 -11.20
C ASN A 43 0.47 3.79 -10.67
N ASP A 44 0.63 2.48 -10.87
CA ASP A 44 -0.32 1.51 -10.33
C ASP A 44 0.34 0.57 -9.30
N HIS A 45 -0.47 0.10 -8.35
CA HIS A 45 -0.15 -0.95 -7.36
C HIS A 45 0.89 -0.56 -6.32
N TRP A 46 0.55 0.45 -5.52
CA TRP A 46 1.42 0.96 -4.45
C TRP A 46 1.88 -0.14 -3.49
N GLY A 47 0.97 -0.99 -3.02
CA GLY A 47 1.33 -2.08 -2.11
C GLY A 47 2.26 -3.12 -2.72
N ALA A 48 2.10 -3.48 -4.00
CA ALA A 48 3.01 -4.37 -4.70
C ALA A 48 4.41 -3.74 -4.86
N ARG A 49 4.50 -2.42 -5.10
CA ARG A 49 5.78 -1.71 -5.16
C ARG A 49 6.50 -1.69 -3.82
N HIS A 50 5.77 -1.39 -2.75
CA HIS A 50 6.31 -1.46 -1.39
C HIS A 50 6.75 -2.88 -1.05
N PHE A 51 6.00 -3.90 -1.47
CA PHE A 51 6.40 -5.29 -1.30
C PHE A 51 7.74 -5.58 -1.98
N ILE A 52 7.96 -5.10 -3.22
CA ILE A 52 9.25 -5.25 -3.92
C ILE A 52 10.39 -4.53 -3.19
N ALA A 53 10.13 -3.33 -2.67
CA ALA A 53 11.15 -2.50 -2.06
C ALA A 53 11.55 -2.97 -0.66
N GLU A 54 10.57 -3.42 0.14
CA GLU A 54 10.75 -3.71 1.56
C GLU A 54 10.83 -5.22 1.84
N GLU A 55 9.91 -6.00 1.27
CA GLU A 55 9.71 -7.41 1.65
C GLU A 55 10.49 -8.39 0.76
N LEU A 56 10.57 -8.12 -0.54
CA LEU A 56 11.25 -9.00 -1.49
C LEU A 56 12.75 -9.20 -1.17
N PRO A 57 13.52 -8.17 -0.76
CA PRO A 57 14.90 -8.37 -0.30
C PRO A 57 15.00 -9.28 0.93
N ARG A 58 14.02 -9.20 1.86
CA ARG A 58 13.95 -10.04 3.06
C ARG A 58 13.66 -11.49 2.68
N ILE A 59 12.72 -11.71 1.77
CA ILE A 59 12.41 -13.05 1.23
C ILE A 59 13.62 -13.67 0.54
N ARG A 60 14.32 -12.90 -0.30
CA ARG A 60 15.55 -13.36 -0.97
C ARG A 60 16.65 -13.71 0.03
N TYR A 61 16.81 -12.90 1.07
CA TYR A 61 17.81 -13.14 2.10
C TYR A 61 17.51 -14.41 2.92
N ALA A 62 16.23 -14.70 3.20
CA ALA A 62 15.82 -15.89 3.92
C ALA A 62 15.83 -17.16 3.05
N ASN A 63 15.64 -17.03 1.73
CA ASN A 63 15.53 -18.15 0.79
C ASN A 63 16.51 -17.96 -0.38
N PRO A 64 17.82 -18.19 -0.16
CA PRO A 64 18.84 -17.94 -1.19
C PRO A 64 18.73 -18.86 -2.41
N GLU A 65 18.10 -20.03 -2.25
CA GLU A 65 17.94 -21.02 -3.33
C GLU A 65 16.75 -20.72 -4.25
N ALA A 66 15.89 -19.75 -3.90
CA ALA A 66 14.71 -19.42 -4.69
C ALA A 66 15.05 -18.44 -5.82
N GLU A 67 14.52 -18.71 -7.00
CA GLU A 67 14.59 -17.80 -8.14
C GLU A 67 13.49 -16.74 -8.03
N ILE A 68 13.86 -15.45 -8.05
CA ILE A 68 12.90 -14.36 -7.89
C ILE A 68 12.98 -13.46 -9.12
N GLU A 69 11.86 -13.40 -9.85
CA GLU A 69 11.70 -12.59 -11.06
C GLU A 69 10.68 -11.47 -10.82
N VAL A 70 11.03 -10.26 -11.25
CA VAL A 70 10.14 -9.09 -11.17
C VAL A 70 9.97 -8.49 -12.56
N ASN A 71 8.77 -8.67 -13.12
CA ASN A 71 8.40 -8.20 -14.44
C ASN A 71 7.59 -6.91 -14.31
N LYS A 72 8.20 -5.80 -14.72
CA LYS A 72 7.58 -4.47 -14.74
C LYS A 72 7.12 -4.15 -16.16
N VAL A 73 5.83 -4.18 -16.39
CA VAL A 73 5.24 -3.96 -17.72
C VAL A 73 4.92 -2.47 -17.90
N PRO A 74 5.37 -1.82 -18.99
CA PRO A 74 4.96 -0.45 -19.30
C PRO A 74 3.47 -0.43 -19.66
N LYS A 75 2.71 0.44 -19.00
CA LYS A 75 1.27 0.58 -19.21
C LYS A 75 0.99 1.56 -20.35
N SER A 76 0.09 1.18 -21.26
CA SER A 76 -0.49 2.10 -22.25
C SER A 76 -1.71 2.83 -21.64
N PRO A 77 -2.05 4.05 -22.12
CA PRO A 77 -3.22 4.77 -21.63
C PRO A 77 -4.51 4.03 -22.02
N GLY A 78 -5.09 3.29 -21.07
CA GLY A 78 -6.29 2.47 -21.25
C GLY A 78 -6.19 1.07 -20.64
N ASP A 79 -4.97 0.57 -20.43
CA ASP A 79 -4.76 -0.80 -19.96
C ASP A 79 -4.83 -0.93 -18.44
N ASN A 80 -5.85 -1.61 -17.92
CA ASN A 80 -5.91 -1.97 -16.51
C ASN A 80 -5.13 -3.27 -16.24
N LEU A 81 -3.81 -3.15 -16.10
CA LEU A 81 -2.93 -4.24 -15.68
C LEU A 81 -3.24 -4.62 -14.23
N LYS A 82 -3.61 -5.87 -13.99
CA LYS A 82 -3.75 -6.42 -12.64
C LYS A 82 -2.39 -6.92 -12.14
N PRO A 83 -1.98 -6.59 -10.91
CA PRO A 83 -0.72 -7.06 -10.37
C PRO A 83 -0.90 -8.50 -9.88
N GLU A 84 -0.03 -9.38 -10.34
CA GLU A 84 -0.12 -10.80 -10.03
C GLU A 84 1.21 -11.31 -9.46
N MET A 85 1.11 -12.26 -8.55
CA MET A 85 2.25 -12.99 -8.01
C MET A 85 2.03 -14.47 -8.22
N VAL A 86 2.95 -15.12 -8.92
CA VAL A 86 2.95 -16.55 -9.14
C VAL A 86 4.06 -17.17 -8.31
N VAL A 87 3.68 -18.08 -7.43
CA VAL A 87 4.59 -18.84 -6.58
C VAL A 87 4.63 -20.26 -7.11
N GLU A 88 5.80 -20.71 -7.54
CA GLU A 88 6.07 -22.08 -7.96
C GLU A 88 6.89 -22.78 -6.87
N MET A 89 6.35 -23.90 -6.40
CA MET A 89 6.94 -24.73 -5.37
C MET A 89 7.75 -25.88 -6.01
N ARG A 90 8.69 -26.49 -5.27
CA ARG A 90 9.51 -27.60 -5.78
C ARG A 90 8.70 -28.86 -6.09
N ASN A 91 7.53 -29.03 -5.47
CA ASN A 91 6.57 -30.08 -5.80
C ASN A 91 5.86 -29.87 -7.15
N GLY A 92 6.08 -28.73 -7.84
CA GLY A 92 5.45 -28.37 -9.10
C GLY A 92 4.14 -27.60 -8.95
N GLU A 93 3.67 -27.36 -7.72
CA GLU A 93 2.44 -26.62 -7.44
C GLU A 93 2.62 -25.13 -7.73
N LYS A 94 1.64 -24.54 -8.42
CA LYS A 94 1.63 -23.13 -8.80
C LYS A 94 0.46 -22.43 -8.15
N HIS A 95 0.76 -21.35 -7.44
CA HIS A 95 -0.23 -20.51 -6.78
C HIS A 95 -0.18 -19.09 -7.34
N THR A 96 -1.31 -18.61 -7.82
CA THR A 96 -1.45 -17.23 -8.29
C THR A 96 -2.18 -16.40 -7.24
N PHE A 97 -1.60 -15.26 -6.90
CA PHE A 97 -2.18 -14.27 -5.99
C PHE A 97 -2.45 -12.98 -6.74
N ASN A 98 -3.68 -12.47 -6.58
CA ASN A 98 -4.01 -11.11 -6.98
C ASN A 98 -3.54 -10.14 -5.90
N LEU A 99 -2.77 -9.14 -6.30
CA LEU A 99 -2.19 -8.12 -5.42
C LEU A 99 -2.91 -6.77 -5.52
N SER A 100 -4.00 -6.68 -6.28
CA SER A 100 -4.79 -5.45 -6.40
C SER A 100 -5.28 -5.02 -5.03
N ASP A 101 -5.13 -3.74 -4.72
CA ASP A 101 -5.64 -3.11 -3.49
C ASP A 101 -5.10 -3.69 -2.17
N LYS A 102 -4.08 -4.57 -2.24
CA LYS A 102 -3.42 -5.12 -1.06
C LYS A 102 -2.23 -4.28 -0.64
N HIS A 103 -2.06 -4.09 0.66
CA HIS A 103 -0.87 -3.49 1.25
C HIS A 103 0.29 -4.50 1.30
N SER A 104 1.54 -4.04 1.28
CA SER A 104 2.73 -4.92 1.29
C SER A 104 2.74 -5.92 2.44
N THR A 105 2.38 -5.47 3.65
CA THR A 105 2.27 -6.29 4.86
C THR A 105 1.20 -7.38 4.72
N SER A 106 0.05 -7.07 4.12
CA SER A 106 -1.02 -8.04 3.87
C SER A 106 -0.61 -9.08 2.82
N ILE A 107 0.15 -8.67 1.80
CA ILE A 107 0.69 -9.60 0.79
C ILE A 107 1.63 -10.60 1.46
N LEU A 108 2.49 -10.12 2.37
CA LEU A 108 3.41 -10.98 3.10
C LEU A 108 2.66 -11.93 4.06
N THR A 109 1.67 -11.45 4.81
CA THR A 109 0.87 -12.34 5.67
C THR A 109 0.20 -13.43 4.86
N ASP A 110 -0.44 -13.08 3.74
CA ASP A 110 -1.13 -14.04 2.87
C ASP A 110 -0.16 -15.11 2.33
N LEU A 111 1.04 -14.69 1.93
CA LEU A 111 2.10 -15.59 1.46
C LEU A 111 2.57 -16.52 2.57
N MET A 112 2.84 -15.98 3.77
CA MET A 112 3.35 -16.75 4.90
C MET A 112 2.28 -17.65 5.52
N ASP A 113 1.01 -17.25 5.49
CA ASP A 113 -0.09 -18.09 5.96
C ASP A 113 -0.24 -19.34 5.09
N LYS A 114 0.03 -19.24 3.79
CA LYS A 114 0.02 -20.41 2.90
C LYS A 114 1.31 -21.22 2.93
N PHE A 115 2.49 -20.58 2.99
CA PHE A 115 3.77 -21.29 2.78
C PHE A 115 4.79 -21.16 3.92
N GLY A 116 4.50 -20.38 4.96
CA GLY A 116 5.42 -20.11 6.07
C GLY A 116 5.54 -21.26 7.08
N GLY A 117 4.64 -22.24 7.04
CA GLY A 117 4.71 -23.47 7.83
C GLY A 117 4.82 -23.28 9.35
N SER A 118 5.54 -24.19 10.01
CA SER A 118 5.69 -24.20 11.47
C SER A 118 6.40 -22.97 12.06
N PRO A 119 7.49 -22.43 11.46
CA PRO A 119 8.13 -21.22 11.97
C PRO A 119 7.18 -20.02 12.03
N TRP A 120 6.33 -19.86 11.01
CA TRP A 120 5.34 -18.80 10.97
C TRP A 120 4.26 -18.95 12.05
N ALA A 121 3.75 -20.17 12.24
CA ALA A 121 2.76 -20.44 13.30
C ALA A 121 3.31 -20.11 14.69
N ARG A 122 4.56 -20.48 14.99
CA ARG A 122 5.23 -20.14 16.26
C ARG A 122 5.35 -18.63 16.44
N TRP A 123 5.71 -17.90 15.38
CA TRP A 123 5.78 -16.44 15.42
C TRP A 123 4.41 -15.79 15.72
N LYS A 124 3.34 -16.27 15.07
CA LYS A 124 1.97 -15.78 15.34
C LYS A 124 1.59 -15.96 16.80
N HIS A 125 1.90 -17.13 17.36
CA HIS A 125 1.64 -17.42 18.78
C HIS A 125 2.40 -16.46 19.70
N GLN A 126 3.72 -16.34 19.52
CA GLN A 126 4.57 -15.47 20.34
C GLN A 126 4.14 -14.00 20.29
N ARG A 127 3.76 -13.51 19.10
CA ARG A 127 3.25 -12.13 18.95
C ARG A 127 1.87 -11.95 19.57
N GLY A 128 1.00 -12.96 19.46
CA GLY A 128 -0.31 -12.98 20.10
C GLY A 128 -0.21 -12.93 21.62
N GLU A 129 0.67 -13.75 22.22
CA GLU A 129 0.92 -13.76 23.66
C GLU A 129 1.49 -12.43 24.17
N ALA A 130 2.34 -11.79 23.38
CA ALA A 130 2.91 -10.49 23.73
C ALA A 130 1.93 -9.32 23.49
N GLY A 131 0.81 -9.54 22.79
CA GLY A 131 -0.14 -8.48 22.42
C GLY A 131 0.43 -7.49 21.37
N LEU A 132 1.46 -7.89 20.62
CA LEU A 132 2.06 -7.07 19.56
C LEU A 132 1.40 -7.33 18.19
N PRO A 133 1.40 -6.35 17.27
CA PRO A 133 0.95 -6.58 15.90
C PRO A 133 1.81 -7.66 15.22
N LEU A 134 1.17 -8.43 14.34
CA LEU A 134 1.79 -9.60 13.69
C LEU A 134 2.97 -9.21 12.78
N ILE A 135 2.80 -8.12 12.03
CA ILE A 135 3.83 -7.45 11.26
C ILE A 135 3.81 -5.99 11.66
N GLU A 136 4.99 -5.44 11.95
CA GLU A 136 5.14 -4.04 12.30
C GLU A 136 4.64 -3.17 11.14
N PRO A 137 3.65 -2.29 11.37
CA PRO A 137 3.23 -1.36 10.33
C PRO A 137 4.40 -0.44 9.98
N PRO A 138 4.52 0.00 8.72
CA PRO A 138 5.55 0.95 8.35
C PRO A 138 5.42 2.20 9.24
N VAL A 139 6.50 2.56 9.93
CA VAL A 139 6.57 3.81 10.70
C VAL A 139 6.43 4.94 9.69
N PRO A 140 5.46 5.87 9.84
CA PRO A 140 5.34 6.99 8.92
C PRO A 140 6.66 7.76 8.95
N VAL A 141 7.34 7.85 7.81
CA VAL A 141 8.53 8.70 7.69
C VAL A 141 8.05 10.13 7.90
N PRO A 142 8.58 10.86 8.90
CA PRO A 142 8.13 12.22 9.16
C PRO A 142 8.29 13.03 7.88
N THR A 143 7.18 13.65 7.47
CA THR A 143 7.19 14.44 6.24
C THR A 143 8.17 15.61 6.40
N LYS A 144 8.77 16.08 5.31
CA LYS A 144 9.74 17.20 5.34
C LYS A 144 9.17 18.47 6.01
N LEU A 145 7.85 18.58 6.12
CA LEU A 145 7.14 19.66 6.83
C LEU A 145 7.16 19.46 8.36
N GLU A 146 7.04 18.23 8.84
CA GLU A 146 7.12 17.88 10.27
C GLU A 146 8.55 18.01 10.79
N ILE A 147 9.55 17.60 10.00
CA ILE A 147 10.98 17.79 10.36
C ILE A 147 11.32 19.29 10.53
N LYS A 148 10.70 20.18 9.74
CA LYS A 148 10.86 21.63 9.91
C LYS A 148 10.14 22.17 11.15
N ALA A 149 8.96 21.64 11.49
CA ALA A 149 8.22 22.03 12.68
C ALA A 149 8.91 21.58 13.97
N GLU A 150 9.52 20.40 13.97
CA GLU A 150 10.25 19.86 15.12
C GLU A 150 11.63 20.51 15.31
N ALA A 151 12.29 20.92 14.23
CA ALA A 151 13.52 21.73 14.29
C ALA A 151 13.27 23.18 14.77
N LEU A 152 12.02 23.65 14.72
CA LEU A 152 11.56 24.90 15.32
C LEU A 152 10.95 24.59 16.69
N GLY A 153 11.79 24.32 17.69
CA GLY A 153 11.36 24.16 19.08
C GLY A 153 10.50 25.34 19.60
N PRO A 154 9.90 25.24 20.80
CA PRO A 154 8.85 26.15 21.26
C PRO A 154 9.36 27.57 21.52
N LYS A 155 9.49 28.36 20.45
CA LYS A 155 9.56 29.82 20.49
C LYS A 155 8.25 30.40 19.97
N ILE A 156 7.15 30.08 20.65
CA ILE A 156 5.94 30.89 20.61
C ILE A 156 5.80 31.54 21.99
N LYS A 157 6.65 32.53 22.27
CA LYS A 157 6.33 33.56 23.26
C LYS A 157 5.39 34.53 22.56
N LYS A 158 4.12 34.51 23.00
CA LYS A 158 3.11 35.58 22.96
C LYS A 158 3.27 36.62 21.84
N VAL A 159 2.50 36.44 20.76
CA VAL A 159 1.97 37.57 20.00
C VAL A 159 0.45 37.59 20.22
N PRO A 160 -0.10 38.55 20.99
CA PRO A 160 -1.54 38.62 21.20
C PRO A 160 -2.17 39.19 19.94
N GLY A 161 -2.75 38.34 19.09
CA GLY A 161 -3.39 38.87 17.87
C GLY A 161 -3.78 37.86 16.81
N LEU A 162 -4.27 36.66 17.15
CA LEU A 162 -4.90 35.78 16.14
C LEU A 162 -6.03 34.90 16.68
N ALA A 163 -6.70 35.35 17.75
CA ALA A 163 -7.88 34.70 18.30
C ALA A 163 -9.21 35.14 17.62
N LYS A 164 -9.21 35.49 16.33
CA LYS A 164 -10.41 35.96 15.61
C LYS A 164 -10.73 35.25 14.29
N LYS A 165 -10.30 33.99 14.11
CA LYS A 165 -10.71 33.19 12.93
C LYS A 165 -11.15 31.74 13.20
N LEU A 166 -11.53 31.42 14.43
CA LEU A 166 -12.09 30.10 14.80
C LEU A 166 -13.50 30.18 15.43
N ALA A 167 -14.20 31.29 15.28
CA ALA A 167 -15.61 31.40 15.64
C ALA A 167 -16.46 31.56 14.36
N GLY A 168 -17.17 30.49 13.99
CA GLY A 168 -18.29 30.58 13.06
C GLY A 168 -18.19 29.69 11.82
N LYS A 169 -18.64 28.45 11.94
CA LYS A 169 -19.71 27.87 11.10
C LYS A 169 -19.96 26.40 11.49
N THR A 170 -20.70 26.22 12.58
CA THR A 170 -21.57 25.07 12.77
C THR A 170 -22.63 25.11 11.67
N LYS A 171 -22.56 24.20 10.69
CA LYS A 171 -23.66 23.94 9.75
C LYS A 171 -24.55 22.86 10.37
N THR A 172 -25.60 23.30 11.06
CA THR A 172 -26.80 22.51 11.32
C THR A 172 -27.73 22.51 10.11
N PRO A 173 -28.55 21.46 9.93
CA PRO A 173 -29.29 21.20 8.69
C PRO A 173 -30.52 22.10 8.57
N LYS A 174 -30.73 22.67 7.36
CA LYS A 174 -31.91 23.49 7.05
C LYS A 174 -33.02 22.61 6.50
N LYS A 175 -34.11 22.56 7.26
CA LYS A 175 -35.42 21.98 6.97
C LYS A 175 -36.08 22.77 5.83
N SER A 176 -36.54 22.10 4.77
CA SER A 176 -37.45 22.67 3.76
C SER A 176 -38.73 21.83 3.69
N LYS A 177 -39.82 22.39 4.23
CA LYS A 177 -41.22 22.23 3.76
C LYS A 177 -41.32 23.05 2.44
N SER A 178 -42.16 22.80 1.44
CA SER A 178 -43.36 21.96 1.25
C SER A 178 -43.76 22.05 -0.24
N GLU A 179 -44.55 21.06 -0.71
CA GLU A 179 -45.53 21.14 -1.84
C GLU A 179 -44.99 21.47 -3.25
N ASP A 180 -45.53 21.05 -4.37
CA ASP A 180 -46.53 20.07 -4.83
C ASP A 180 -46.45 20.19 -6.38
N LYS A 181 -46.95 19.18 -7.10
CA LYS A 181 -47.26 19.12 -8.56
C LYS A 181 -46.19 18.57 -9.51
N GLY A 182 -46.60 17.51 -10.20
CA GLY A 182 -46.28 17.28 -11.61
C GLY A 182 -45.39 16.07 -11.87
N GLY A 183 -46.03 14.92 -12.08
CA GLY A 183 -45.37 13.75 -12.66
C GLY A 183 -44.77 14.09 -14.03
N MET A 184 -43.54 13.63 -14.26
CA MET A 184 -42.96 13.54 -15.59
C MET A 184 -42.89 12.06 -15.95
N ASP A 185 -43.78 11.67 -16.85
CA ASP A 185 -43.86 10.35 -17.46
C ASP A 185 -42.62 10.12 -18.34
N TYR A 186 -41.87 9.04 -18.05
CA TYR A 186 -40.65 8.66 -18.78
C TYR A 186 -40.93 7.88 -20.08
N ASP A 187 -42.13 8.02 -20.66
CA ASP A 187 -42.61 7.25 -21.82
C ASP A 187 -42.67 8.05 -23.15
N SER A 188 -42.03 9.21 -23.25
CA SER A 188 -42.08 10.06 -24.48
C SER A 188 -40.76 10.24 -25.24
N LEU A 189 -39.76 9.36 -25.02
CA LEU A 189 -38.45 9.47 -25.67
C LEU A 189 -38.25 8.58 -26.93
N PHE A 190 -39.32 8.02 -27.49
CA PHE A 190 -39.22 7.28 -28.76
C PHE A 190 -40.44 7.52 -29.66
N ASP A 191 -40.40 8.61 -30.43
CA ASP A 191 -41.36 8.91 -31.49
C ASP A 191 -40.73 8.61 -32.87
N PRO A 192 -40.93 7.42 -33.46
CA PRO A 192 -40.33 7.05 -34.75
C PRO A 192 -40.94 7.76 -35.97
N LYS A 193 -41.83 8.74 -35.77
CA LYS A 193 -42.50 9.49 -36.84
C LYS A 193 -41.86 10.84 -37.16
N LYS A 194 -40.71 11.18 -36.53
CA LYS A 194 -40.03 12.48 -36.69
C LYS A 194 -38.73 12.47 -37.51
N THR A 195 -38.26 11.32 -37.98
CA THR A 195 -37.16 11.24 -38.96
C THR A 195 -37.74 10.94 -40.34
N GLY A 196 -38.14 12.00 -41.04
CA GLY A 196 -38.38 11.95 -42.48
C GLY A 196 -37.05 11.77 -43.21
N ALA A 197 -36.79 10.55 -43.67
CA ALA A 197 -35.81 10.27 -44.71
C ALA A 197 -36.41 9.23 -45.64
N ALA A 198 -37.08 9.73 -46.67
CA ALA A 198 -37.48 8.97 -47.84
C ALA A 198 -36.25 8.83 -48.78
N ALA A 199 -35.92 7.59 -49.13
CA ALA A 199 -35.14 7.20 -50.32
C ALA A 199 -35.47 5.71 -50.53
N VAL A 200 -36.39 5.34 -51.41
CA VAL A 200 -36.29 5.25 -52.88
C VAL A 200 -35.08 4.43 -53.33
N LEU A 201 -35.32 3.11 -53.50
CA LEU A 201 -35.01 2.18 -54.62
C LEU A 201 -33.61 2.21 -55.29
N PRO A 202 -33.18 1.16 -56.02
CA PRO A 202 -33.88 -0.08 -56.43
C PRO A 202 -33.39 -1.38 -55.78
#